data_AF-A0A6L3STX2-F1
#
_entry.id   AF-A0A6L3STX2-F1
#
_cell.length_a   1.000
_cell.length_b   1.000
_cell.length_c   1.000
_cell.angle_alpha   90.00
_cell.angle_beta   90.00
_cell.angle_gamma   90.00
#
_symmetry.space_group_name_H-M   'P 1'
#
loop_
_entity.id
_entity.type
_entity.pdbx_description
1 polymer ?
#
loop_
_entity_poly.entity_id
_entity_poly.type
_entity_poly.pdbx_seq_one_letter_code
_entity_poly.pdbx_strand_id
1 'polypeptide(L)' 'MKGLLKAELKRRGVTYAQLVEKLDAIGVTETEPNIRNKLARGKFTAVFIVQVMTAIDAREIRIY' A
#
# COMPACT_ATOMS: atom_id res chain seq x y z
N MET A 1 3.64 -10.90 10.25
CA MET A 1 3.60 -9.61 9.52
C MET A 1 3.33 -9.72 8.01
N LYS A 2 2.93 -10.88 7.45
CA LYS A 2 2.52 -10.94 6.04
C LYS A 2 1.08 -10.45 5.92
N GLY A 3 0.84 -9.42 5.10
CA GLY A 3 -0.51 -9.03 4.69
C GLY A 3 -1.15 -7.86 5.45
N LEU A 4 -0.42 -7.11 6.27
CA LEU A 4 -0.98 -5.98 7.01
C LEU A 4 -1.55 -4.90 6.08
N LEU A 5 -0.73 -4.42 5.13
CA LEU A 5 -1.18 -3.47 4.11
C LEU A 5 -2.29 -4.05 3.23
N LYS A 6 -2.23 -5.34 2.89
CA LYS A 6 -3.27 -6.00 2.11
C LYS A 6 -4.61 -6.02 2.86
N ALA A 7 -4.57 -6.28 4.17
CA ALA A 7 -5.75 -6.23 5.02
C ALA A 7 -6.30 -4.81 5.12
N GLU A 8 -5.43 -3.80 5.27
CA GLU A 8 -5.84 -2.39 5.33
C GLU A 8 -6.46 -1.91 4.01
N LEU A 9 -5.87 -2.25 2.86
CA LEU A 9 -6.42 -1.96 1.54
C LEU A 9 -7.80 -2.61 1.37
N LYS A 10 -7.93 -3.89 1.73
CA LYS A 10 -9.21 -4.60 1.69
C LYS A 10 -10.24 -3.97 2.64
N ARG A 11 -9.81 -3.50 3.81
CA ARG A 11 -10.68 -2.88 4.82
C ARG A 11 -11.20 -1.51 4.38
N ARG A 12 -10.38 -0.71 3.70
CA ARG A 12 -10.78 0.59 3.13
C ARG A 12 -11.47 0.47 1.77
N GLY A 13 -11.55 -0.72 1.20
CA GLY A 13 -12.12 -0.94 -0.14
C GLY A 13 -11.27 -0.36 -1.27
N VAL A 14 -9.99 -0.09 -1.02
CA VAL A 14 -9.06 0.44 -2.02
C VAL A 14 -8.49 -0.73 -2.83
N THR A 15 -8.70 -0.69 -4.15
CA THR A 15 -8.12 -1.68 -5.07
C THR A 15 -6.66 -1.37 -5.35
N TYR A 16 -5.90 -2.37 -5.83
CA TYR A 16 -4.50 -2.13 -6.21
C TYR A 16 -4.38 -1.11 -7.34
N ALA A 17 -5.32 -1.10 -8.30
CA ALA A 17 -5.40 -0.08 -9.35
C ALA A 17 -5.52 1.34 -8.77
N GLN A 18 -6.47 1.55 -7.85
CA GLN A 18 -6.64 2.85 -7.20
C GLN A 18 -5.42 3.25 -6.36
N LEU A 19 -4.79 2.27 -5.70
CA LEU A 19 -3.57 2.52 -4.95
C LEU A 19 -2.43 2.96 -5.88
N VAL A 20 -2.29 2.34 -7.05
CA VAL A 20 -1.32 2.72 -8.08
C VAL A 20 -1.57 4.15 -8.56
N GLU A 21 -2.81 4.50 -8.89
CA GLU A 21 -3.16 5.87 -9.32
C GLU A 21 -2.85 6.90 -8.23
N LYS A 22 -3.16 6.58 -6.96
CA LYS A 22 -2.88 7.46 -5.82
C LYS A 22 -1.40 7.58 -5.50
N LEU A 23 -0.63 6.50 -5.68
CA LEU A 23 0.82 6.51 -5.54
C LEU A 23 1.44 7.35 -6.67
N ASP A 24 0.95 7.21 -7.90
CA ASP A 24 1.43 7.99 -9.04
C ASP A 24 1.15 9.48 -8.86
N ALA A 25 -0.02 9.83 -8.27
CA ALA A 25 -0.37 11.20 -7.91
C ALA A 25 0.59 11.86 -6.89
N ILE A 26 1.28 11.07 -6.06
CA ILE A 26 2.32 11.56 -5.13
C ILE A 26 3.75 11.42 -5.70
N GLY A 27 3.87 11.11 -7.00
CA GLY A 27 5.15 10.93 -7.70
C GLY A 27 5.80 9.56 -7.48
N VAL A 28 5.03 8.57 -7.01
CA VAL A 28 5.49 7.20 -6.77
C VAL A 28 4.90 6.28 -7.83
N THR A 29 5.64 6.08 -8.92
CA THR A 29 5.20 5.19 -10.00
C THR A 29 5.39 3.73 -9.58
N GLU A 30 4.30 3.09 -9.17
CA GLU A 30 4.24 1.67 -8.82
C GLU A 30 3.23 0.95 -9.72
N THR A 31 3.33 -0.37 -9.83
CA THR A 31 2.37 -1.18 -10.59
C THR A 31 1.75 -2.25 -9.71
N GLU A 32 0.51 -2.66 -10.03
CA GLU A 32 -0.21 -3.71 -9.29
C GLU A 32 0.65 -4.97 -9.02
N PRO A 33 1.32 -5.57 -10.03
CA PRO A 33 2.19 -6.72 -9.79
C PRO A 33 3.40 -6.40 -8.91
N ASN A 34 3.96 -5.19 -8.98
CA ASN A 34 5.09 -4.78 -8.12
C ASN A 34 4.66 -4.65 -6.65
N ILE A 35 3.55 -3.95 -6.41
CA ILE A 35 2.95 -3.81 -5.07
C ILE A 35 2.59 -5.18 -4.50
N ARG A 36 1.93 -6.03 -5.29
CA ARG A 36 1.60 -7.40 -4.91
C ARG A 36 2.86 -8.20 -4.57
N ASN A 37 3.93 -8.09 -5.35
CA ASN A 37 5.19 -8.77 -5.09
C ASN A 37 5.90 -8.25 -3.83
N LYS A 38 5.91 -6.93 -3.59
CA LYS A 38 6.47 -6.32 -2.37
C LYS A 38 5.70 -6.76 -1.13
N LEU A 39 4.36 -6.73 -1.20
CA LEU A 39 3.47 -7.20 -0.13
C LEU A 39 3.64 -8.69 0.14
N ALA A 40 3.76 -9.51 -0.92
CA ALA A 40 3.94 -10.95 -0.82
C ALA A 40 5.31 -11.33 -0.25
N ARG A 41 6.36 -10.59 -0.61
CA ARG A 41 7.73 -10.80 -0.08
C ARG A 41 7.89 -10.34 1.37
N GLY A 42 7.03 -9.44 1.86
CA GLY A 42 7.08 -8.94 3.23
C GLY A 42 8.36 -8.13 3.56
N LYS A 43 9.14 -7.76 2.53
CA LYS A 43 10.29 -6.87 2.63
C LYS A 43 9.95 -5.59 1.86
N PHE A 44 9.40 -4.61 2.57
CA PHE A 44 9.22 -3.26 2.06
C PHE A 44 9.75 -2.28 3.10
N THR A 45 10.27 -1.15 2.61
CA THR A 45 10.82 -0.09 3.46
C THR A 45 9.70 0.63 4.19
N ALA A 46 9.98 1.18 5.38
CA ALA A 46 9.03 2.06 6.09
C ALA A 46 8.54 3.23 5.21
N VAL A 47 9.41 3.73 4.32
CA VAL A 47 9.05 4.76 3.31
C VAL A 47 7.88 4.32 2.44
N PHE A 48 7.84 3.06 1.99
CA PHE A 48 6.74 2.54 1.17
C PHE A 48 5.43 2.47 1.97
N ILE A 49 5.50 2.15 3.26
CA ILE A 49 4.33 2.17 4.14
C ILE A 49 3.78 3.59 4.22
N VAL A 50 4.65 4.58 4.47
CA VAL A 50 4.26 5.99 4.54
C VAL A 50 3.70 6.47 3.20
N GLN A 51 4.32 6.10 2.07
CA GLN A 51 3.83 6.44 0.73
C GLN A 51 2.43 5.89 0.47
N VAL A 52 2.20 4.61 0.79
CA VAL A 52 0.87 4.01 0.68
C VAL A 52 -0.09 4.74 1.62
N MET A 53 0.28 4.97 2.88
CA MET A 53 -0.54 5.70 3.84
C MET A 53 -0.94 7.08 3.32
N THR A 54 0.00 7.85 2.77
CA THR A 54 -0.28 9.14 2.15
C THR A 54 -1.21 9.01 0.94
N ALA A 55 -0.98 8.01 0.08
CA ALA A 55 -1.81 7.75 -1.10
C ALA A 55 -3.27 7.43 -0.73
N ILE A 56 -3.49 6.64 0.32
CA ILE A 56 -4.83 6.22 0.79
C ILE A 56 -5.40 7.10 1.91
N ASP A 57 -4.78 8.24 2.19
CA ASP A 57 -5.09 9.13 3.32
C ASP A 57 -5.30 8.35 4.64
N ALA A 58 -4.38 7.42 4.91
CA ALA A 58 -4.38 6.63 6.14
C ALA A 58 -3.50 7.26 7.20
N ARG A 59 -4.12 7.63 8.33
CA ARG A 59 -3.41 8.15 9.51
C ARG A 59 -2.89 7.06 10.44
N GLU A 60 -3.48 5.87 10.40
CA GLU A 60 -3.10 4.74 11.26
C GLU A 60 -3.28 3.42 10.48
N ILE A 61 -2.35 2.48 10.67
CA ILE A 61 -2.50 1.09 10.25
C ILE A 61 -2.59 0.24 11.52
N ARG A 62 -3.73 -0.41 11.75
CA ARG A 62 -3.89 -1.30 12.91
C ARG A 62 -3.27 -2.66 12.66
N ILE A 63 -2.33 -3.01 13.54
CA ILE A 63 -1.70 -4.32 13.66
C ILE A 63 -2.35 -5.00 14.86
N TYR A 64 -3.29 -5.92 14.61
CA TYR A 64 -3.81 -6.86 15.62
C TYR A 64 -3.07 -8.19 15.51
#